data_AF-A0A150FWU9-F1
#
_entry.id   AF-A0A150FWU9-F1
#
_cell.length_a   1.000
_cell.length_b   1.000
_cell.length_c   1.000
_cell.angle_alpha   90.00
_cell.angle_beta   90.00
_cell.angle_gamma   90.00
#
_symmetry.space_group_name_H-M   'P 1'
#
loop_
_entity.id
_entity.type
_entity.pdbx_description
1 polymer ?
#
loop_
_entity_poly.entity_id
_entity_poly.type
_entity_poly.pdbx_seq_one_letter_code
_entity_poly.pdbx_strand_id
1 'polypeptide(L)'
;MRTGCGTATIPAHSSAPAAPASLAIGASWPMPPLNVIQRTGMAPHMAGRQKEVFVAVEREFEELWERHVRGRGLQGVAHRGLLLCCLAIATHRVLRYETGDDELVKEVIRTNLGGVADNIMLKLHKGRLWLLLRLLAEDPYKQAVRFLPQLQGDMASLVSSDLVAGPHEATWTASACAFHAALAAEDATELLPHFCCQYGMQYLEGFAQYGVRVGLEQSLGFGDDRCCVRISRPGPPPSPPSQEPPAAAGPGPAEGQAGPQQPPAP
;
A
#
# COMPACT_ATOMS: atom_id res chain seq x y z
N MET A 1 -0.88 63.13 -16.21
CA MET A 1 -0.16 63.08 -14.92
C MET A 1 0.85 61.95 -14.99
N ARG A 2 2.14 62.31 -14.90
CA ARG A 2 3.30 61.42 -14.90
C ARG A 2 3.65 61.08 -13.45
N THR A 3 3.90 59.80 -13.19
CA THR A 3 4.87 59.22 -12.22
C THR A 3 4.82 57.71 -12.51
N GLY A 4 5.89 56.96 -12.76
CA GLY A 4 7.29 57.11 -12.37
C GLY A 4 7.61 56.08 -11.29
N CYS A 5 7.78 54.81 -11.65
CA CYS A 5 8.31 53.74 -10.80
C CYS A 5 8.94 52.73 -11.78
N GLY A 6 10.24 52.46 -11.83
CA GLY A 6 11.27 52.47 -10.80
C GLY A 6 12.06 51.19 -11.05
N THR A 7 12.90 51.19 -12.08
CA THR A 7 13.74 50.07 -12.51
C THR A 7 14.85 49.86 -11.48
N ALA A 8 14.80 48.75 -10.74
CA ALA A 8 15.88 48.35 -9.85
C ALA A 8 16.86 47.46 -10.62
N THR A 9 18.02 48.04 -10.94
CA THR A 9 19.22 47.37 -11.46
C THR A 9 19.89 46.62 -10.30
N ILE A 10 20.00 45.29 -10.38
CA ILE A 10 20.79 44.48 -9.45
C ILE A 10 22.16 44.19 -10.09
N PRO A 11 23.28 44.38 -9.37
CA PRO A 11 24.62 44.20 -9.92
C PRO A 11 24.95 42.72 -10.14
N ALA A 12 25.60 42.45 -11.27
CA ALA A 12 26.24 41.19 -11.58
C ALA A 12 27.44 40.96 -10.65
N HIS A 13 27.31 40.02 -9.71
CA HIS A 13 28.45 39.36 -9.09
C HIS A 13 28.63 37.98 -9.71
N SER A 14 29.57 37.95 -10.65
CA SER A 14 30.23 36.75 -11.17
C SER A 14 31.10 36.14 -10.07
N SER A 15 30.67 35.00 -9.55
CA SER A 15 31.56 34.01 -8.93
C SER A 15 31.09 32.64 -9.39
N ALA A 16 31.83 32.09 -10.36
CA ALA A 16 31.68 30.73 -10.82
C ALA A 16 31.88 29.78 -9.62
N PRO A 17 30.90 28.92 -9.26
CA PRO A 17 31.22 27.78 -8.43
C PRO A 17 32.08 26.84 -9.26
N ALA A 18 33.29 26.57 -8.76
CA ALA A 18 34.16 25.52 -9.26
C ALA A 18 33.35 24.24 -9.49
N ALA A 19 33.57 23.61 -10.64
CA ALA A 19 33.00 22.30 -10.94
C ALA A 19 33.22 21.37 -9.74
N PRO A 20 32.16 20.72 -9.19
CA PRO A 20 32.39 19.68 -8.22
C PRO A 20 33.17 18.58 -8.94
N ALA A 21 34.36 18.32 -8.40
CA ALA A 21 35.23 17.22 -8.78
C ALA A 21 34.39 15.97 -9.06
N SER A 22 34.71 15.28 -10.17
CA SER A 22 34.32 13.89 -10.40
C SER A 22 34.54 13.11 -9.12
N LEU A 23 33.45 12.90 -8.37
CA LEU A 23 33.39 11.87 -7.37
C LEU A 23 33.44 10.58 -8.16
N ALA A 24 34.62 9.99 -8.21
CA ALA A 24 34.81 8.61 -8.60
C ALA A 24 33.80 7.78 -7.80
N ILE A 25 32.73 7.34 -8.47
CA ILE A 25 31.79 6.34 -8.00
C ILE A 25 32.58 5.01 -8.04
N GLY A 26 33.49 4.88 -7.08
CA GLY A 26 34.36 3.73 -6.86
C GLY A 26 34.01 2.99 -5.58
N ALA A 27 32.86 3.26 -4.99
CA ALA A 27 32.28 2.44 -3.95
C ALA A 27 31.38 1.42 -4.64
N SER A 28 31.91 0.20 -4.84
CA SER A 28 31.10 -0.95 -5.21
C SER A 28 29.99 -1.10 -4.17
N TRP A 29 28.76 -0.74 -4.55
CA TRP A 29 27.59 -1.03 -3.74
C TRP A 29 27.59 -2.55 -3.54
N PRO A 30 27.54 -3.06 -2.29
CA PRO A 30 27.30 -4.49 -2.08
C PRO A 30 25.85 -4.75 -2.47
N MET A 31 25.60 -4.86 -3.78
CA MET A 31 24.37 -5.41 -4.31
C MET A 31 24.22 -6.77 -3.65
N PRO A 32 23.07 -7.07 -3.01
CA PRO A 32 22.82 -8.43 -2.56
C PRO A 32 23.02 -9.31 -3.80
N PRO A 33 23.95 -10.28 -3.76
CA PRO A 33 24.28 -11.05 -4.95
C PRO A 33 23.00 -11.61 -5.53
N LEU A 34 22.88 -11.62 -6.86
CA LEU A 34 21.92 -12.43 -7.63
C LEU A 34 22.23 -13.92 -7.42
N ASN A 35 22.28 -14.33 -6.15
CA ASN A 35 22.82 -15.58 -5.62
C ASN A 35 21.95 -16.76 -6.06
N VAL A 36 20.71 -16.48 -6.47
CA VAL A 36 19.75 -17.45 -6.96
C VAL A 36 20.20 -18.04 -8.29
N ILE A 37 20.60 -17.23 -9.28
CA ILE A 37 21.03 -17.74 -10.60
C ILE A 37 22.26 -18.66 -10.44
N GLN A 38 23.20 -18.28 -9.57
CA GLN A 38 24.38 -19.11 -9.26
C GLN A 38 24.07 -20.36 -8.44
N ARG A 39 23.14 -20.31 -7.46
CA ARG A 39 22.85 -21.45 -6.57
C ARG A 39 21.86 -22.45 -7.14
N THR A 40 20.89 -22.01 -7.93
CA THR A 40 19.75 -22.85 -8.33
C THR A 40 19.93 -23.49 -9.69
N GLY A 41 20.91 -23.07 -10.49
CA GLY A 41 21.07 -23.55 -11.86
C GLY A 41 19.87 -23.24 -12.76
N MET A 42 19.00 -22.31 -12.34
CA MET A 42 17.69 -22.05 -12.94
C MET A 42 17.72 -21.48 -14.36
N ALA A 43 18.89 -21.16 -14.91
CA ALA A 43 19.01 -20.72 -16.28
C ALA A 43 20.14 -21.49 -16.99
N PRO A 44 19.85 -22.68 -17.58
CA PRO A 44 20.83 -23.44 -18.36
C PRO A 44 21.44 -22.59 -19.50
N HIS A 45 20.64 -21.68 -20.04
CA HIS A 45 21.01 -20.77 -21.14
C HIS A 45 22.06 -19.71 -20.75
N MET A 46 22.29 -19.50 -19.46
CA MET A 46 23.20 -18.47 -18.93
C MET A 46 24.51 -19.06 -18.37
N ALA A 47 24.70 -20.38 -18.49
CA ALA A 47 25.90 -21.05 -18.01
C ALA A 47 27.15 -20.47 -18.69
N GLY A 48 28.08 -19.91 -17.91
CA GLY A 48 29.31 -19.27 -18.39
C GLY A 48 29.18 -17.78 -18.69
N ARG A 49 27.96 -17.23 -18.78
CA ARG A 49 27.68 -15.80 -19.02
C ARG A 49 27.12 -15.06 -17.81
N GLN A 50 27.10 -15.68 -16.62
CA GLN A 50 26.49 -15.09 -15.43
C GLN A 50 27.10 -13.73 -15.06
N LYS A 51 28.42 -13.57 -15.26
CA LYS A 51 29.11 -12.30 -14.98
C LYS A 51 28.66 -11.19 -15.93
N GLU A 52 28.50 -11.50 -17.22
CA GLU A 52 28.05 -10.51 -18.21
C GLU A 52 26.64 -10.03 -17.91
N VAL A 53 25.75 -10.97 -17.58
CA VAL A 53 24.36 -10.64 -17.25
C VAL A 53 24.27 -9.86 -15.94
N PHE A 54 25.09 -10.20 -14.95
CA PHE A 54 25.18 -9.42 -13.72
C PHE A 54 25.60 -7.97 -13.98
N VAL A 55 26.65 -7.76 -14.79
CA VAL A 55 27.10 -6.41 -15.19
C VAL A 55 26.02 -5.66 -15.97
N ALA A 56 25.26 -6.36 -16.83
CA ALA A 56 24.14 -5.76 -17.53
C ALA A 56 23.03 -5.31 -16.56
N VAL A 57 22.68 -6.13 -15.57
CA VAL A 57 21.72 -5.75 -14.52
C VAL A 57 22.22 -4.57 -13.70
N GLU A 58 23.50 -4.53 -13.33
CA GLU A 58 24.09 -3.41 -12.59
C GLU A 58 23.99 -2.10 -13.38
N ARG A 59 24.30 -2.12 -14.69
CA ARG A 59 24.20 -0.94 -15.54
C ARG A 59 22.76 -0.43 -15.66
N GLU A 60 21.82 -1.34 -15.94
CA GLU A 60 20.38 -1.00 -16.01
C GLU A 60 19.86 -0.46 -14.67
N PHE A 61 20.31 -1.05 -13.57
CA PHE A 61 19.97 -0.59 -12.23
C PHE A 61 20.48 0.83 -11.96
N GLU A 62 21.72 1.15 -12.33
CA GLU A 62 22.30 2.48 -12.15
C GLU A 62 21.49 3.54 -12.92
N GLU A 63 21.11 3.26 -14.16
CA GLU A 63 20.25 4.14 -14.97
C GLU A 63 18.85 4.35 -14.35
N LEU A 64 18.28 3.31 -13.74
CA LEU A 64 16.99 3.39 -13.04
C LEU A 64 17.12 4.16 -11.72
N TRP A 65 18.22 3.97 -10.98
CA TRP A 65 18.51 4.70 -9.76
C TRP A 65 18.64 6.20 -10.03
N GLU A 66 19.37 6.58 -11.07
CA GLU A 66 19.51 7.97 -11.51
C GLU A 66 18.15 8.62 -11.79
N ARG A 67 17.25 7.92 -12.49
CA ARG A 67 15.93 8.45 -12.87
C ARG A 67 14.92 8.49 -11.73
N HIS A 68 14.89 7.44 -10.91
CA HIS A 68 13.79 7.23 -9.94
C HIS A 68 14.17 7.49 -8.50
N VAL A 69 15.45 7.49 -8.15
CA VAL A 69 15.90 7.58 -6.74
C VAL A 69 16.75 8.82 -6.50
N ARG A 70 17.71 9.11 -7.39
CA ARG A 70 18.66 10.22 -7.20
C ARG A 70 17.92 11.55 -7.09
N GLY A 71 18.35 12.37 -6.14
CA GLY A 71 17.79 13.71 -5.92
C GLY A 71 16.43 13.76 -5.21
N ARG A 72 15.79 12.62 -4.92
CA ARG A 72 14.48 12.59 -4.24
C ARG A 72 14.54 12.71 -2.70
N GLY A 73 15.73 12.75 -2.12
CA GLY A 73 15.91 12.87 -0.66
C GLY A 73 15.30 11.73 0.15
N LEU A 74 15.11 10.55 -0.45
CA LEU A 74 14.54 9.38 0.22
C LEU A 74 15.49 8.85 1.30
N GLN A 75 14.93 8.36 2.41
CA GLN A 75 15.69 7.76 3.50
C GLN A 75 15.01 6.48 4.02
N GLY A 76 15.78 5.65 4.74
CA GLY A 76 15.26 4.48 5.44
C GLY A 76 14.50 3.50 4.54
N VAL A 77 13.29 3.12 4.97
CA VAL A 77 12.42 2.15 4.30
C VAL A 77 12.05 2.59 2.89
N ALA A 78 11.71 3.88 2.70
CA ALA A 78 11.34 4.43 1.40
C ALA A 78 12.49 4.33 0.39
N HIS A 79 13.70 4.70 0.80
CA HIS A 79 14.88 4.57 -0.05
C HIS A 79 15.14 3.10 -0.44
N ARG A 80 15.16 2.21 0.55
CA ARG A 80 15.41 0.78 0.33
C ARG A 80 14.35 0.15 -0.58
N GLY A 81 13.08 0.46 -0.36
CA GLY A 81 11.97 -0.05 -1.17
C GLY A 81 12.12 0.32 -2.64
N LEU A 82 12.44 1.58 -2.93
CA LEU A 82 12.60 2.03 -4.31
C LEU A 82 13.88 1.48 -4.97
N LEU A 83 14.96 1.27 -4.21
CA LEU A 83 16.15 0.56 -4.71
C LEU A 83 15.81 -0.88 -5.12
N LEU A 84 15.05 -1.61 -4.29
CA LEU A 84 14.62 -2.97 -4.62
C LEU A 84 13.69 -2.99 -5.83
N CYS A 85 12.83 -1.98 -5.98
CA CYS A 85 12.00 -1.82 -7.17
C CYS A 85 12.85 -1.62 -8.43
N CYS A 86 13.83 -0.72 -8.40
CA CYS A 86 14.75 -0.50 -9.52
C CYS A 86 15.53 -1.77 -9.87
N LEU A 87 16.02 -2.50 -8.86
CA LEU A 87 16.73 -3.76 -9.05
C LEU A 87 15.84 -4.83 -9.69
N ALA A 88 14.58 -4.93 -9.27
CA ALA A 88 13.62 -5.87 -9.85
C ALA A 88 13.30 -5.52 -11.31
N ILE A 89 13.12 -4.24 -11.64
CA ILE A 89 12.92 -3.78 -13.04
C ILE A 89 14.16 -4.10 -13.89
N ALA A 90 15.37 -3.79 -13.41
CA ALA A 90 16.61 -4.10 -14.11
C ALA A 90 16.76 -5.60 -14.37
N THR A 91 16.55 -6.41 -13.32
CA THR A 91 16.59 -7.87 -13.40
C THR A 91 15.54 -8.39 -14.37
N HIS A 92 14.33 -7.85 -14.32
CA HIS A 92 13.23 -8.21 -15.22
C HIS A 92 13.63 -7.99 -16.68
N ARG A 93 14.07 -6.78 -17.03
CA ARG A 93 14.44 -6.42 -18.40
C ARG A 93 15.56 -7.29 -18.96
N VAL A 94 16.66 -7.42 -18.21
CA VAL A 94 17.83 -8.16 -18.68
C VAL A 94 17.53 -9.65 -18.80
N LEU A 95 16.91 -10.26 -17.78
CA LEU A 95 16.64 -11.69 -17.82
C LEU A 95 15.54 -12.05 -18.82
N ARG A 96 14.52 -11.20 -18.98
CA ARG A 96 13.49 -11.39 -20.01
C ARG A 96 14.09 -11.39 -21.40
N TYR A 97 15.02 -10.47 -21.67
CA TYR A 97 15.76 -10.42 -22.93
C TYR A 97 16.62 -11.68 -23.15
N GLU A 98 17.33 -12.15 -22.12
CA GLU A 98 18.25 -13.29 -22.25
C GLU A 98 17.53 -14.65 -22.29
N THR A 99 16.39 -14.81 -21.61
CA THR A 99 15.72 -16.11 -21.44
C THR A 99 14.46 -16.27 -22.29
N GLY A 100 13.72 -15.16 -22.54
CA GLY A 100 12.39 -15.20 -23.13
C GLY A 100 11.32 -15.89 -22.26
N ASP A 101 11.64 -16.25 -21.01
CA ASP A 101 10.74 -16.95 -20.09
C ASP A 101 10.30 -16.02 -18.94
N ASP A 102 9.16 -15.35 -19.14
CA ASP A 102 8.61 -14.39 -18.17
C ASP A 102 8.33 -15.03 -16.80
N GLU A 103 7.97 -16.31 -16.73
CA GLU A 103 7.65 -17.00 -15.47
C GLU A 103 8.92 -17.33 -14.69
N LEU A 104 9.97 -17.77 -15.38
CA LEU A 104 11.29 -17.93 -14.78
C LEU A 104 11.81 -16.61 -14.21
N VAL A 105 11.67 -15.52 -14.97
CA VAL A 105 12.12 -14.19 -14.54
C VAL A 105 11.38 -13.74 -13.28
N LYS A 106 10.05 -13.89 -13.24
CA LYS A 106 9.24 -13.58 -12.05
C LYS A 106 9.68 -14.41 -10.85
N GLU A 107 9.98 -15.69 -11.03
CA GLU A 107 10.46 -16.56 -9.94
C GLU A 107 11.81 -16.10 -9.39
N VAL A 108 12.73 -15.70 -10.28
CA VAL A 108 14.04 -15.15 -9.88
C VAL A 108 13.86 -13.85 -9.09
N ILE A 109 13.01 -12.93 -9.57
CA ILE A 109 12.70 -11.67 -8.88
C ILE A 109 12.08 -11.95 -7.52
N ARG A 110 11.05 -12.79 -7.46
CA ARG A 110 10.39 -13.21 -6.22
C ARG A 110 11.39 -13.77 -5.22
N THR A 111 12.31 -14.62 -5.67
CA THR A 111 13.34 -15.19 -4.79
C THR A 111 14.34 -14.15 -4.30
N ASN A 112 14.80 -13.25 -5.18
CA ASN A 112 15.73 -12.17 -4.82
C ASN A 112 15.13 -11.14 -3.87
N LEU A 113 13.83 -10.89 -3.96
CA LEU A 113 13.08 -10.03 -3.03
C LEU A 113 12.82 -10.70 -1.67
N GLY A 114 13.26 -11.95 -1.48
CA GLY A 114 13.12 -12.66 -0.22
C GLY A 114 11.97 -13.67 -0.20
N GLY A 115 11.45 -14.12 -1.34
CA GLY A 115 10.29 -15.03 -1.43
C GLY A 115 10.36 -16.29 -0.55
N VAL A 116 11.55 -16.81 -0.26
CA VAL A 116 11.73 -17.92 0.70
C VAL A 116 11.42 -17.47 2.13
N ALA A 117 11.94 -16.32 2.54
CA ALA A 117 11.63 -15.72 3.83
C ALA A 117 10.15 -15.32 3.90
N ASP A 118 9.58 -14.77 2.82
CA ASP A 118 8.16 -14.40 2.75
C ASP A 118 7.24 -15.59 2.96
N ASN A 119 7.55 -16.75 2.35
CA ASN A 119 6.78 -17.98 2.58
C ASN A 119 6.82 -18.43 4.05
N ILE A 120 7.96 -18.27 4.73
CA ILE A 120 8.10 -18.57 6.15
C ILE A 120 7.32 -17.54 6.97
N MET A 121 7.47 -16.25 6.68
CA MET A 121 6.80 -15.15 7.36
C MET A 121 5.28 -15.23 7.20
N LEU A 122 4.76 -15.63 6.04
CA LEU A 122 3.34 -15.84 5.82
C LEU A 122 2.81 -17.02 6.65
N LYS A 123 3.56 -18.10 6.78
CA LYS A 123 3.21 -19.22 7.67
C LYS A 123 3.22 -18.79 9.15
N LEU A 124 4.24 -18.04 9.57
CA LEU A 124 4.32 -17.47 10.91
C LEU A 124 3.17 -16.49 11.18
N HIS A 125 2.81 -15.66 10.21
CA HIS A 125 1.66 -14.76 10.28
C HIS A 125 0.35 -15.53 10.46
N LYS A 126 0.11 -16.57 9.66
CA LYS A 126 -1.06 -17.46 9.82
C LYS A 126 -1.09 -18.14 11.19
N GLY A 127 0.07 -18.60 11.69
CA GLY A 127 0.20 -19.20 13.02
C GLY A 127 -0.05 -18.20 14.15
N ARG A 128 0.52 -17.00 14.07
CA ARG A 128 0.26 -15.89 15.00
C ARG A 128 -1.22 -15.52 14.99
N LEU A 129 -1.83 -15.38 13.81
CA LEU A 129 -3.24 -15.05 13.68
C LEU A 129 -4.11 -16.12 14.31
N TRP A 130 -3.82 -17.41 14.05
CA TRP A 130 -4.50 -18.52 14.71
C TRP A 130 -4.38 -18.41 16.24
N LEU A 131 -3.19 -18.12 16.77
CA LEU A 131 -2.94 -17.97 18.21
C LEU A 131 -3.77 -16.84 18.82
N LEU A 132 -3.72 -15.65 18.22
CA LEU A 132 -4.43 -14.46 18.68
C LEU A 132 -5.95 -14.67 18.69
N LEU A 133 -6.49 -15.31 17.65
CA LEU A 133 -7.93 -15.51 17.52
C LEU A 133 -8.44 -16.69 18.37
N ARG A 134 -7.66 -17.76 18.50
CA ARG A 134 -8.10 -18.98 19.22
C ARG A 134 -7.78 -18.97 20.70
N LEU A 135 -6.60 -18.49 21.09
CA LEU A 135 -6.20 -18.48 22.51
C LEU A 135 -6.60 -17.19 23.21
N LEU A 136 -6.49 -16.05 22.53
CA LEU A 136 -6.74 -14.73 23.14
C LEU A 136 -8.13 -14.18 22.78
N ALA A 137 -8.91 -14.91 21.99
CA ALA A 137 -10.26 -14.53 21.54
C ALA A 137 -10.33 -13.10 20.97
N GLU A 138 -9.24 -12.65 20.31
CA GLU A 138 -9.22 -11.32 19.73
C GLU A 138 -10.18 -11.22 18.53
N ASP A 139 -10.72 -10.03 18.31
CA ASP A 139 -11.62 -9.76 17.18
C ASP A 139 -10.82 -9.74 15.86
N PRO A 140 -11.12 -10.64 14.90
CA PRO A 140 -10.36 -10.75 13.65
C PRO A 140 -10.44 -9.48 12.81
N TYR A 141 -11.56 -8.76 12.86
CA TYR A 141 -11.70 -7.49 12.15
C TYR A 141 -10.76 -6.44 12.74
N LYS A 142 -10.70 -6.32 14.08
CA LYS A 142 -9.79 -5.36 14.73
C LYS A 142 -8.33 -5.67 14.42
N GLN A 143 -7.96 -6.94 14.35
CA GLN A 143 -6.60 -7.35 13.97
C GLN A 143 -6.27 -6.99 12.52
N ALA A 144 -7.20 -7.21 11.59
CA ALA A 144 -7.04 -6.82 10.19
C ALA A 144 -6.89 -5.29 10.05
N VAL A 145 -7.74 -4.51 10.74
CA VAL A 145 -7.64 -3.04 10.75
C VAL A 145 -6.32 -2.55 11.35
N ARG A 146 -5.81 -3.20 12.40
CA ARG A 146 -4.48 -2.89 12.99
C ARG A 146 -3.32 -3.11 12.03
N PHE A 147 -3.51 -3.89 10.96
CA PHE A 147 -2.50 -4.09 9.94
C PHE A 147 -2.39 -2.90 8.98
N LEU A 148 -3.45 -2.11 8.78
CA LEU A 148 -3.45 -1.02 7.81
C LEU A 148 -2.43 0.09 8.14
N PRO A 149 -2.26 0.54 9.40
CA PRO A 149 -1.17 1.46 9.75
C PRO A 149 0.22 0.87 9.51
N GLN A 150 0.39 -0.45 9.69
CA GLN A 150 1.65 -1.12 9.39
C GLN A 150 1.91 -1.13 7.89
N LEU A 151 0.89 -1.45 7.07
CA LEU A 151 0.97 -1.33 5.61
C LEU A 151 1.35 0.09 5.17
N GLN A 152 0.74 1.12 5.78
CA GLN A 152 1.11 2.51 5.52
C GLN A 152 2.55 2.82 5.92
N GLY A 153 3.01 2.31 7.07
CA GLY A 153 4.38 2.47 7.55
C GLY A 153 5.42 1.80 6.67
N ASP A 154 5.13 0.60 6.15
CA ASP A 154 6.00 -0.16 5.25
C ASP A 154 6.15 0.54 3.89
N MET A 155 5.12 1.25 3.44
CA MET A 155 5.17 2.10 2.24
C MET A 155 5.86 3.45 2.50
N ALA A 156 5.90 3.89 3.76
CA ALA A 156 6.55 5.12 4.21
C ALA A 156 6.16 6.33 3.33
N SER A 157 7.13 7.22 3.04
CA SER A 157 6.91 8.41 2.21
C SER A 157 6.73 8.11 0.71
N LEU A 158 6.75 6.85 0.28
CA LEU A 158 6.52 6.48 -1.13
C LEU A 158 5.05 6.55 -1.53
N VAL A 159 4.14 6.68 -0.55
CA VAL A 159 2.70 6.67 -0.78
C VAL A 159 2.03 7.82 -0.04
N SER A 160 1.23 8.60 -0.75
CA SER A 160 0.26 9.52 -0.13
C SER A 160 -1.01 8.74 0.14
N SER A 161 -1.38 8.57 1.41
CA SER A 161 -2.53 7.74 1.79
C SER A 161 -3.29 8.27 2.99
N ASP A 162 -4.57 7.90 3.01
CA ASP A 162 -5.53 8.18 4.06
C ASP A 162 -6.11 6.87 4.60
N LEU A 163 -6.35 6.83 5.91
CA LEU A 163 -6.94 5.70 6.60
C LEU A 163 -8.22 6.14 7.31
N VAL A 164 -9.34 5.50 6.98
CA VAL A 164 -10.63 5.68 7.65
C VAL A 164 -11.02 4.36 8.28
N ALA A 165 -11.18 4.32 9.60
CA ALA A 165 -11.54 3.12 10.34
C ALA A 165 -12.84 3.33 11.11
N GLY A 166 -13.83 2.46 10.84
CA GLY A 166 -15.11 2.40 11.53
C GLY A 166 -15.32 1.07 12.26
N PRO A 167 -16.49 0.90 12.91
CA PRO A 167 -16.79 -0.30 13.68
C PRO A 167 -17.04 -1.55 12.80
N HIS A 168 -17.42 -1.39 11.54
CA HIS A 168 -17.73 -2.51 10.63
C HIS A 168 -16.97 -2.48 9.31
N GLU A 169 -16.35 -1.34 8.99
CA GLU A 169 -15.63 -1.12 7.76
C GLU A 169 -14.43 -0.21 8.02
N ALA A 170 -13.31 -0.52 7.39
CA ALA A 170 -12.12 0.30 7.36
C ALA A 170 -11.59 0.34 5.92
N THR A 171 -11.09 1.49 5.53
CA THR A 171 -10.55 1.73 4.20
C THR A 171 -9.18 2.40 4.32
N TRP A 172 -8.21 1.88 3.58
CA TRP A 172 -6.94 2.54 3.32
C TRP A 172 -6.91 2.95 1.85
N THR A 173 -6.74 4.24 1.58
CA THR A 173 -6.73 4.80 0.22
C THR A 173 -5.38 5.42 -0.06
N ALA A 174 -4.78 5.12 -1.21
CA ALA A 174 -3.56 5.74 -1.67
C ALA A 174 -3.80 6.50 -2.99
N SER A 175 -3.63 7.83 -2.95
CA SER A 175 -3.83 8.72 -4.09
C SER A 175 -2.59 8.81 -4.99
N ALA A 176 -1.40 8.54 -4.44
CA ALA A 176 -0.15 8.52 -5.19
C ALA A 176 0.77 7.43 -4.67
N CYS A 177 1.46 6.73 -5.56
CA CYS A 177 2.40 5.67 -5.20
C CYS A 177 3.64 5.68 -6.11
N ALA A 178 4.82 5.86 -5.52
CA ALA A 178 6.08 5.88 -6.24
C ALA A 178 6.41 4.54 -6.92
N PHE A 179 5.95 3.40 -6.38
CA PHE A 179 6.11 2.10 -7.02
C PHE A 179 5.31 2.02 -8.32
N HIS A 180 4.04 2.43 -8.31
CA HIS A 180 3.23 2.47 -9.52
C HIS A 180 3.83 3.42 -10.56
N ALA A 181 4.27 4.60 -10.14
CA ALA A 181 4.90 5.57 -11.05
C ALA A 181 6.18 4.99 -11.70
N ALA A 182 7.07 4.37 -10.92
CA ALA A 182 8.30 3.78 -11.44
C ALA A 182 8.00 2.57 -12.34
N LEU A 183 7.13 1.65 -11.93
CA LEU A 183 6.82 0.44 -12.70
C LEU A 183 6.06 0.76 -13.99
N ALA A 184 5.15 1.73 -13.97
CA ALA A 184 4.44 2.17 -15.17
C ALA A 184 5.37 2.92 -16.14
N ALA A 185 6.25 3.79 -15.63
CA ALA A 185 7.21 4.51 -16.48
C ALA A 185 8.22 3.57 -17.18
N GLU A 186 8.40 2.36 -16.63
CA GLU A 186 9.35 1.38 -17.14
C GLU A 186 8.68 0.16 -17.81
N ASP A 187 7.37 0.21 -18.06
CA ASP A 187 6.58 -0.87 -18.65
C ASP A 187 6.75 -2.22 -17.92
N ALA A 188 6.76 -2.18 -16.58
CA ALA A 188 6.98 -3.34 -15.70
C ALA A 188 5.86 -3.54 -14.67
N THR A 189 4.62 -3.16 -15.04
CA THR A 189 3.44 -3.22 -14.14
C THR A 189 3.10 -4.63 -13.65
N GLU A 190 3.53 -5.68 -14.35
CA GLU A 190 3.42 -7.08 -13.95
C GLU A 190 4.16 -7.40 -12.65
N LEU A 191 5.11 -6.55 -12.23
CA LEU A 191 5.82 -6.71 -10.96
C LEU A 191 5.06 -6.11 -9.77
N LEU A 192 3.94 -5.41 -10.00
CA LEU A 192 3.15 -4.79 -8.93
C LEU A 192 2.76 -5.74 -7.78
N PRO A 193 2.45 -7.03 -7.99
CA PRO A 193 2.17 -7.95 -6.88
C PRO A 193 3.33 -8.12 -5.88
N HIS A 194 4.57 -7.84 -6.30
CA HIS A 194 5.76 -7.91 -5.47
C HIS A 194 6.06 -6.59 -4.74
N PHE A 195 5.29 -5.54 -5.02
CA PHE A 195 5.49 -4.20 -4.47
C PHE A 195 4.16 -3.59 -4.00
N CYS A 196 4.23 -2.40 -3.41
CA CYS A 196 3.05 -1.61 -3.06
C CYS A 196 2.01 -2.36 -2.17
N CYS A 197 0.77 -1.86 -2.16
CA CYS A 197 -0.35 -2.41 -1.44
C CYS A 197 -0.75 -3.82 -1.89
N GLN A 198 -0.46 -4.21 -3.14
CA GLN A 198 -0.75 -5.56 -3.62
C GLN A 198 0.07 -6.60 -2.85
N TYR A 199 1.35 -6.32 -2.57
CA TYR A 199 2.14 -7.16 -1.68
C TYR A 199 1.55 -7.25 -0.26
N GLY A 200 0.97 -6.17 0.26
CA GLY A 200 0.28 -6.16 1.56
C GLY A 200 -0.98 -7.03 1.60
N MET A 201 -1.70 -7.15 0.47
CA MET A 201 -2.95 -7.90 0.39
C MET A 201 -2.80 -9.37 0.75
N GLN A 202 -1.67 -10.01 0.42
CA GLN A 202 -1.43 -11.43 0.74
C GLN A 202 -1.49 -11.72 2.25
N TYR A 203 -1.13 -10.75 3.09
CA TYR A 203 -1.21 -10.86 4.56
C TYR A 203 -2.63 -10.62 5.07
N LEU A 204 -3.37 -9.70 4.43
CA LEU A 204 -4.75 -9.36 4.78
C LEU A 204 -5.75 -10.44 4.34
N GLU A 205 -5.50 -11.13 3.23
CA GLU A 205 -6.35 -12.25 2.77
C GLU A 205 -6.42 -13.39 3.79
N GLY A 206 -5.40 -13.53 4.65
CA GLY A 206 -5.41 -14.48 5.76
C GLY A 206 -6.55 -14.28 6.77
N PHE A 207 -7.19 -13.11 6.79
CA PHE A 207 -8.35 -12.83 7.65
C PHE A 207 -9.69 -13.32 7.06
N ALA A 208 -9.74 -13.64 5.77
CA ALA A 208 -10.97 -14.10 5.09
C ALA A 208 -11.57 -15.37 5.71
N GLN A 209 -10.70 -16.31 6.11
CA GLN A 209 -11.10 -17.55 6.79
C GLN A 209 -11.77 -17.32 8.16
N TYR A 210 -11.71 -16.10 8.71
CA TYR A 210 -12.30 -15.72 9.99
C TYR A 210 -13.51 -14.79 9.84
N GLY A 211 -14.10 -14.72 8.65
CA GLY A 211 -15.32 -13.95 8.38
C GLY A 211 -15.11 -12.45 8.13
N VAL A 212 -13.86 -12.01 7.98
CA VAL A 212 -13.52 -10.63 7.58
C VAL A 212 -13.40 -10.58 6.06
N ARG A 213 -14.12 -9.69 5.39
CA ARG A 213 -13.96 -9.46 3.96
C ARG A 213 -12.84 -8.46 3.73
N VAL A 214 -11.88 -8.81 2.91
CA VAL A 214 -10.77 -7.94 2.50
C VAL A 214 -10.72 -7.91 0.98
N GLY A 215 -10.60 -6.71 0.40
CA GLY A 215 -10.49 -6.54 -1.04
C GLY A 215 -9.67 -5.30 -1.41
N LEU A 216 -9.01 -5.39 -2.56
CA LEU A 216 -8.46 -4.23 -3.27
C LEU A 216 -9.52 -3.79 -4.28
N GLU A 217 -10.34 -2.80 -3.92
CA GLU A 217 -11.52 -2.37 -4.69
C GLU A 217 -11.15 -1.47 -5.87
N GLN A 218 -10.02 -0.75 -5.75
CA GLN A 218 -9.46 0.11 -6.79
C GLN A 218 -7.93 -0.03 -6.80
N SER A 219 -7.29 0.08 -7.96
CA SER A 219 -5.85 0.06 -8.09
C SER A 219 -5.35 0.97 -9.21
N LEU A 220 -4.35 1.80 -8.89
CA LEU A 220 -3.56 2.53 -9.88
C LEU A 220 -2.98 1.60 -10.97
N GLY A 221 -2.67 0.35 -10.61
CA GLY A 221 -2.19 -0.67 -11.55
C GLY A 221 -3.21 -1.15 -12.58
N PHE A 222 -4.51 -0.92 -12.33
CA PHE A 222 -5.60 -1.24 -13.25
C PHE A 222 -6.14 0.02 -13.96
N GLY A 223 -5.48 1.17 -13.80
CA GLY A 223 -5.88 2.44 -14.40
C GLY A 223 -6.90 3.24 -13.59
N ASP A 224 -7.20 2.86 -12.35
CA ASP A 224 -8.01 3.68 -11.45
C ASP A 224 -7.23 4.91 -10.96
N ASP A 225 -7.93 5.92 -10.46
CA ASP A 225 -7.32 7.17 -9.94
C ASP A 225 -6.59 6.98 -8.60
N ARG A 226 -6.80 5.86 -7.91
CA ARG A 226 -6.27 5.58 -6.56
C ARG A 226 -6.23 4.07 -6.29
N CYS A 227 -5.42 3.66 -5.32
CA CYS A 227 -5.56 2.34 -4.72
C CYS A 227 -6.49 2.41 -3.51
N CYS A 228 -7.41 1.45 -3.37
CA CYS A 228 -8.36 1.39 -2.26
C CYS A 228 -8.42 -0.02 -1.68
N VAL A 229 -7.85 -0.20 -0.48
CA VAL A 229 -7.97 -1.45 0.28
C VAL A 229 -9.12 -1.30 1.26
N ARG A 230 -10.12 -2.19 1.15
CA ARG A 230 -11.28 -2.23 2.03
C ARG A 230 -11.26 -3.48 2.89
N ILE A 231 -11.51 -3.29 4.19
CA ILE A 231 -11.71 -4.33 5.18
C ILE A 231 -13.12 -4.15 5.74
N SER A 232 -13.95 -5.18 5.71
CA SER A 232 -15.29 -5.13 6.28
C SER A 232 -15.65 -6.42 7.01
N ARG A 233 -16.61 -6.32 7.91
CA ARG A 233 -17.24 -7.47 8.58
C ARG A 233 -18.76 -7.36 8.46
N PRO A 234 -19.50 -8.48 8.54
CA PRO A 234 -20.96 -8.41 8.64
C PRO A 234 -21.35 -7.47 9.78
N GLY A 235 -22.23 -6.50 9.50
CA GLY A 235 -22.83 -5.67 10.54
C GLY A 235 -23.67 -6.53 11.50
N PRO A 236 -23.97 -6.04 12.71
CA PRO A 236 -25.06 -6.63 13.48
C PRO A 236 -26.32 -6.64 12.61
N PRO A 237 -27.18 -7.66 12.74
CA PRO A 237 -28.48 -7.61 12.11
C PRO A 237 -29.14 -6.28 12.51
N PRO A 238 -29.86 -5.61 11.59
CA PRO A 238 -30.56 -4.37 11.92
C PRO A 238 -31.39 -4.64 13.18
N SER A 239 -31.25 -3.76 14.17
CA SER A 239 -32.08 -3.86 15.37
C SER A 239 -33.53 -3.94 14.89
N PRO A 240 -34.35 -4.86 15.43
CA PRO A 240 -35.76 -4.87 15.10
C PRO A 240 -36.29 -3.46 15.32
N PRO A 241 -37.18 -2.96 14.43
CA PRO A 241 -37.71 -1.61 14.55
C PRO A 241 -38.13 -1.43 15.99
N SER A 242 -37.56 -0.43 16.66
CA SER A 242 -37.92 -0.11 18.04
C SER A 242 -39.43 -0.03 18.05
N GLN A 243 -40.09 -0.98 18.72
CA GLN A 243 -41.53 -0.92 18.90
C GLN A 243 -41.76 0.42 19.58
N GLU A 244 -42.29 1.36 18.80
CA GLU A 244 -42.73 2.65 19.31
C GLU A 244 -43.61 2.29 20.50
N PRO A 245 -43.29 2.75 21.73
CA PRO A 245 -44.09 2.42 22.89
C PRO A 245 -45.53 2.74 22.52
N PRO A 246 -46.48 1.80 22.70
CA PRO A 246 -47.86 2.00 22.29
C PRO A 246 -48.29 3.35 22.84
N ALA A 247 -48.71 4.24 21.93
CA ALA A 247 -49.15 5.59 22.27
C ALA A 247 -50.03 5.47 23.52
N ALA A 248 -49.59 6.08 24.62
CA ALA A 248 -50.29 6.01 25.89
C ALA A 248 -51.77 6.28 25.62
N ALA A 249 -52.61 5.28 25.89
CA ALA A 249 -54.04 5.40 25.72
C ALA A 249 -54.47 6.66 26.45
N GLY A 250 -54.95 7.65 25.68
CA GLY A 250 -55.38 8.93 26.21
C GLY A 250 -56.40 8.71 27.33
N PRO A 251 -56.43 9.58 28.34
CA PRO A 251 -57.39 9.47 29.43
C PRO A 251 -58.81 9.43 28.85
N GLY A 252 -59.55 8.39 29.21
CA GLY A 252 -60.93 8.19 28.78
C GLY A 252 -61.84 9.36 29.18
N PRO A 253 -62.99 9.54 28.50
CA PRO A 253 -63.89 10.66 28.74
C PRO A 253 -64.43 10.63 30.17
N ALA A 254 -64.33 11.78 30.83
CA ALA A 254 -64.86 12.01 32.17
C ALA A 254 -66.38 11.81 32.21
N GLU A 255 -66.85 10.95 33.10
CA GLU A 255 -68.27 10.78 33.42
C GLU A 255 -68.88 12.11 33.88
N GLY A 256 -69.98 12.48 33.23
CA GLY A 256 -70.72 13.71 33.49
C GLY A 256 -71.32 13.72 34.90
N GLN A 257 -71.00 14.76 35.66
CA GLN A 257 -71.66 15.10 36.91
C GLN A 257 -73.12 15.47 36.66
N ALA A 258 -74.01 14.79 37.37
CA ALA A 258 -75.43 15.09 37.45
C ALA A 258 -75.65 16.48 38.09
N GLY A 259 -76.38 17.35 37.38
CA GLY A 259 -76.77 18.67 37.87
C GLY A 259 -77.89 18.60 38.92
N PRO A 260 -77.96 19.57 39.85
CA PRO A 260 -78.97 19.59 40.92
C PRO A 260 -80.37 19.93 40.38
N GLN A 261 -81.37 19.15 40.79
CA GLN A 261 -82.79 19.40 40.55
C GLN A 261 -83.26 20.64 41.32
N GLN A 262 -83.88 21.57 40.59
CA GLN A 262 -84.53 22.75 41.13
C GLN A 262 -86.02 22.43 41.34
N PRO A 263 -86.60 22.63 42.54
CA PRO A 263 -88.01 22.38 42.77
C PRO A 263 -88.88 23.49 42.14
N PRO A 264 -90.08 23.15 41.62
CA PRO A 264 -91.01 24.13 41.08
C PRO A 264 -91.74 24.88 42.21
N ALA A 265 -91.86 26.20 42.05
CA ALA A 265 -92.84 27.04 42.73
C ALA A 265 -94.16 27.06 41.93
N PRO A 266 -95.29 27.55 42.45
CA PRO A 266 -95.60 28.08 43.79
C PRO A 266 -96.52 27.19 44.64
#